data_AF-A0A352S5Q1-F1
#
_entry.id   AF-A0A352S5Q1-F1
#
_cell.length_a   1.000
_cell.length_b   1.000
_cell.length_c   1.000
_cell.angle_alpha   90.00
_cell.angle_beta   90.00
_cell.angle_gamma   90.00
#
_symmetry.space_group_name_H-M   'P 1'
#
loop_
_entity.id
_entity.type
_entity.pdbx_description
1 polymer ?
#
loop_
_entity_poly.entity_id
_entity_poly.type
_entity_poly.pdbx_seq_one_letter_code
_entity_poly.pdbx_strand_id
1 'polypeptide(L)'
;KTVNTVFKNFTYHRTFATADGLGVVLEFSAEVDGKALKGIDMLRFDQAGKIEEFEVMVRPMSGLQALGAAMGAKLASQKHVLAGQD
;
A
#
# COMPACT_ATOMS: atom_id res chain seq x y z
N LYS A 1 4.72 -15.08 -6.30
CA LYS A 1 5.24 -13.76 -6.75
C LYS A 1 4.21 -12.70 -6.36
N THR A 2 4.28 -12.20 -5.13
CA THR A 2 3.21 -11.43 -4.46
C THR A 2 3.44 -9.92 -4.60
N VAL A 3 2.36 -9.12 -4.51
CA VAL A 3 2.17 -7.63 -4.42
C VAL A 3 3.27 -6.67 -4.94
N ASN A 4 4.54 -6.90 -4.67
CA ASN A 4 5.72 -6.08 -4.99
C ASN A 4 6.08 -5.92 -6.49
N THR A 5 5.15 -6.18 -7.42
CA THR A 5 5.39 -6.00 -8.86
C THR A 5 4.77 -4.73 -9.42
N VAL A 6 3.91 -4.04 -8.66
CA VAL A 6 3.22 -2.82 -9.12
C VAL A 6 4.08 -1.59 -8.85
N PHE A 7 4.60 -1.47 -7.63
CA PHE A 7 5.54 -0.42 -7.27
C PHE A 7 6.95 -0.77 -7.73
N LYS A 8 7.59 0.16 -8.44
CA LYS A 8 9.02 0.18 -8.72
C LYS A 8 9.69 1.23 -7.85
N ASN A 9 10.99 1.06 -7.59
CA ASN A 9 11.80 2.03 -6.85
C ASN A 9 11.16 2.43 -5.50
N PHE A 10 10.51 1.48 -4.83
CA PHE A 10 9.81 1.72 -3.58
C PHE A 10 10.84 2.02 -2.47
N THR A 11 10.63 3.08 -1.70
CA THR A 11 11.51 3.47 -0.61
C THR A 11 10.73 4.19 0.47
N TYR A 12 10.91 3.76 1.73
CA TYR A 12 10.41 4.48 2.90
C TYR A 12 11.31 5.66 3.26
N HIS A 13 10.72 6.72 3.79
CA HIS A 13 11.41 7.98 4.11
C HIS A 13 11.25 8.37 5.57
N ARG A 14 10.05 8.82 5.95
CA ARG A 14 9.73 9.31 7.28
C ARG A 14 8.79 8.36 7.98
N THR A 15 8.98 8.22 9.27
CA THR A 15 8.13 7.42 10.15
C THR A 15 7.60 8.31 11.27
N PHE A 16 6.31 8.22 11.52
CA PHE A 16 5.65 8.89 12.64
C PHE A 16 4.92 7.84 13.46
N ALA A 17 5.16 7.79 14.77
CA ALA A 17 4.48 6.87 15.67
C ALA A 17 3.60 7.66 16.64
N THR A 18 2.46 7.09 17.02
CA THR A 18 1.64 7.63 18.11
C THR A 18 2.34 7.39 19.46
N ALA A 19 2.01 8.21 20.46
CA ALA A 19 2.63 8.13 21.78
C ALA A 19 2.35 6.81 22.52
N ASP A 20 1.22 6.18 22.23
CA ASP A 20 0.83 4.87 22.78
C ASP A 20 1.52 3.68 22.08
N GLY A 21 2.27 3.93 20.99
CA GLY A 21 2.98 2.91 20.23
C GLY A 21 2.08 2.00 19.38
N LEU A 22 0.78 2.26 19.31
CA LEU A 22 -0.19 1.44 18.57
C LEU A 22 -0.48 1.94 17.17
N GLY A 23 0.03 3.10 16.78
CA GLY A 23 -0.13 3.68 15.46
C GLY A 23 1.20 4.04 14.83
N VAL A 24 1.33 3.75 13.53
CA VAL A 24 2.49 4.18 12.74
C VAL A 24 2.07 4.67 11.36
N VAL A 25 2.68 5.76 10.91
CA VAL A 25 2.58 6.28 9.55
C VAL A 25 3.95 6.16 8.89
N LEU A 26 4.01 5.45 7.77
CA LEU A 26 5.22 5.20 6.99
C LEU A 26 5.12 5.93 5.65
N GLU A 27 5.84 7.05 5.50
CA GLU A 27 5.91 7.75 4.22
C GLU A 27 6.79 6.98 3.24
N PHE A 28 6.31 6.77 2.02
CA PHE A 28 7.05 6.16 0.94
C PHE A 28 7.06 7.00 -0.35
N SER A 29 8.02 6.72 -1.22
CA SER A 29 7.97 7.05 -2.64
C SER A 29 8.02 5.77 -3.47
N ALA A 30 7.44 5.81 -4.65
CA ALA A 30 7.55 4.75 -5.64
C ALA A 30 7.30 5.29 -7.05
N GLU A 31 7.39 4.41 -8.03
CA GLU A 31 6.97 4.64 -9.41
C GLU A 31 6.00 3.54 -9.84
N VAL A 32 4.94 3.91 -10.55
CA VAL A 32 4.02 2.98 -11.19
C VAL A 32 3.84 3.42 -12.63
N ASP A 33 4.11 2.52 -13.57
CA ASP A 33 3.96 2.78 -15.02
C ASP A 33 4.64 4.09 -15.48
N GLY A 34 5.89 4.31 -15.04
CA GLY A 34 6.66 5.52 -15.37
C GLY A 34 6.24 6.76 -14.57
N LYS A 35 5.19 6.70 -13.75
CA LYS A 35 4.72 7.84 -12.94
C LYS A 35 5.23 7.73 -11.52
N ALA A 36 6.00 8.73 -11.11
CA ALA A 36 6.43 8.88 -9.71
C ALA A 36 5.23 9.22 -8.82
N LEU A 37 5.23 8.65 -7.61
CA LEU A 37 4.23 8.92 -6.58
C LEU A 37 4.86 8.92 -5.19
N LYS A 38 4.14 9.55 -4.26
CA LYS A 38 4.39 9.48 -2.83
C LYS A 38 3.13 9.03 -2.12
N GLY A 39 3.29 8.33 -1.01
CA GLY A 39 2.17 7.91 -0.20
C GLY A 39 2.54 7.68 1.24
N ILE A 40 1.55 7.27 2.01
CA ILE A 40 1.72 6.76 3.36
C ILE A 40 1.01 5.41 3.47
N ASP A 41 1.63 4.51 4.22
CA ASP A 41 0.92 3.42 4.87
C ASP A 41 0.65 3.85 6.31
N MET A 42 -0.61 3.90 6.71
CA MET A 42 -1.03 4.19 8.07
C MET A 42 -1.58 2.92 8.69
N LEU A 43 -0.90 2.44 9.74
CA LEU A 43 -1.24 1.20 10.42
C LEU A 43 -1.67 1.49 11.85
N ARG A 44 -2.69 0.76 12.30
CA ARG A 44 -3.08 0.66 13.70
C ARG A 44 -2.95 -0.79 14.16
N PHE A 45 -2.42 -1.00 15.35
CA PHE A 45 -2.25 -2.30 15.96
C PHE A 45 -3.14 -2.46 17.20
N ASP A 46 -3.60 -3.69 17.44
CA ASP A 46 -4.20 -4.07 18.72
C ASP A 46 -3.12 -4.25 19.80
N GLN A 47 -3.56 -4.53 21.03
CA GLN A 47 -2.67 -4.79 22.17
C GLN A 47 -1.84 -6.07 22.02
N ALA A 48 -2.20 -6.97 21.10
CA ALA A 48 -1.46 -8.19 20.78
C ALA A 48 -0.47 -7.98 19.62
N GLY A 49 -0.35 -6.76 19.09
CA GLY A 49 0.52 -6.41 17.97
C GLY A 49 0.02 -6.89 16.61
N LYS A 50 -1.26 -7.25 16.48
CA LYS A 50 -1.90 -7.53 15.19
C LYS A 50 -2.39 -6.24 14.55
N ILE A 51 -2.34 -6.18 13.22
CA ILE A 51 -2.86 -5.03 12.47
C ILE A 51 -4.38 -5.03 12.59
N GLU A 52 -4.96 -3.99 13.21
CA GLU A 52 -6.40 -3.72 13.23
C GLU A 52 -6.83 -2.95 11.97
N GLU A 53 -6.02 -1.97 11.56
CA GLU A 53 -6.32 -1.10 10.42
C GLU A 53 -5.09 -0.90 9.55
N PHE A 54 -5.29 -0.90 8.24
CA PHE A 54 -4.27 -0.59 7.24
C PHE A 54 -4.87 0.35 6.20
N GLU A 55 -4.48 1.62 6.24
CA GLU A 55 -4.94 2.64 5.30
C GLU A 55 -3.78 3.12 4.41
N VAL A 56 -4.06 3.28 3.12
CA VAL A 56 -3.09 3.77 2.13
C VAL A 56 -3.61 5.05 1.49
N MET A 57 -2.76 6.09 1.50
CA MET A 57 -3.03 7.32 0.76
C MET A 57 -1.89 7.58 -0.22
N VAL A 58 -2.22 8.03 -1.43
CA VAL A 58 -1.25 8.27 -2.51
C VAL A 58 -1.51 9.61 -3.21
N ARG A 59 -0.43 10.28 -3.58
CA ARG A 59 -0.39 11.48 -4.40
C ARG A 59 0.74 11.40 -5.45
N PRO A 60 0.67 12.18 -6.55
CA PRO A 60 -0.49 12.96 -7.01
C PRO A 60 -1.58 12.06 -7.64
N MET A 61 -2.72 12.65 -8.01
CA MET A 61 -3.86 11.94 -8.62
C MET A 61 -3.46 11.07 -9.83
N SER A 62 -2.52 11.53 -10.65
CA SER A 62 -2.02 10.77 -11.81
C SER A 62 -1.30 9.47 -11.41
N GLY A 63 -0.59 9.48 -10.28
CA GLY A 63 0.04 8.29 -9.69
C GLY A 63 -0.99 7.37 -9.04
N LEU A 64 -2.01 7.94 -8.36
CA LEU A 64 -3.13 7.18 -7.81
C LEU A 64 -3.92 6.44 -8.91
N GLN A 65 -4.21 7.11 -10.02
CA GLN A 65 -4.87 6.49 -11.18
C GLN A 65 -4.05 5.34 -11.78
N ALA A 66 -2.74 5.53 -11.95
CA ALA A 66 -1.85 4.48 -12.46
C ALA A 66 -1.78 3.28 -11.51
N LEU A 67 -1.69 3.53 -10.20
CA LEU A 67 -1.75 2.49 -9.17
C LEU A 67 -3.07 1.71 -9.24
N GLY A 68 -4.21 2.40 -9.31
CA GLY A 68 -5.53 1.77 -9.40
C GLY A 68 -5.66 0.87 -10.63
N ALA A 69 -5.19 1.32 -11.79
CA ALA A 69 -5.21 0.54 -13.04
C ALA A 69 -4.34 -0.73 -12.94
N ALA A 70 -3.11 -0.59 -12.43
CA ALA A 70 -2.20 -1.71 -12.27
C ALA A 70 -2.70 -2.76 -11.26
N MET A 71 -3.28 -2.30 -10.14
CA MET A 71 -3.89 -3.17 -9.13
C MET A 71 -5.12 -3.88 -9.68
N GLY A 72 -6.00 -3.18 -10.42
CA GLY A 72 -7.17 -3.79 -11.07
C GLY A 72 -6.80 -4.93 -12.02
N ALA A 73 -5.80 -4.70 -12.88
CA ALA A 73 -5.30 -5.73 -13.80
C ALA A 73 -4.72 -6.95 -13.04
N LYS A 74 -3.99 -6.70 -11.95
CA LYS A 74 -3.41 -7.76 -11.13
C LYS A 74 -4.46 -8.58 -10.39
N LEU A 75 -5.43 -7.94 -9.75
CA LEU A 75 -6.50 -8.62 -9.02
C LEU A 75 -7.40 -9.43 -9.95
N ALA A 76 -7.65 -8.95 -11.18
CA ALA A 76 -8.37 -9.71 -12.19
C ALA A 76 -7.72 -11.08 -12.48
N SER A 77 -6.39 -11.17 -12.44
CA SER A 77 -5.67 -12.44 -12.60
C SER A 77 -5.80 -13.39 -11.40
N GLN A 78 -6.21 -12.87 -10.23
CA GLN A 78 -6.39 -13.64 -8.98
C GLN A 78 -7.86 -13.86 -8.62
N LYS A 79 -8.77 -13.68 -9.58
CA LYS A 79 -10.22 -13.73 -9.33
C LYS A 79 -10.71 -15.04 -8.67
N HIS A 80 -10.05 -16.17 -8.92
CA HIS A 80 -10.37 -17.45 -8.30
C HIS A 80 -10.05 -17.47 -6.79
N VAL A 81 -8.84 -17.04 -6.41
CA VAL A 81 -8.42 -16.88 -5.01
C VAL A 81 -9.32 -15.89 -4.28
N LEU A 82 -9.62 -14.75 -4.90
CA LEU A 82 -10.46 -13.70 -4.29
C LEU A 82 -11.92 -14.13 -4.13
N ALA A 83 -12.39 -15.09 -4.92
CA ALA A 83 -13.72 -15.68 -4.80
C ALA A 83 -13.78 -16.79 -3.74
N GLY A 84 -12.67 -17.11 -3.06
CA GLY A 84 -12.58 -18.22 -2.11
C GLY A 84 -12.76 -19.58 -2.77
N GLN A 85 -12.47 -19.68 -4.07
CA GLN A 85 -12.54 -20.92 -4.85
C GLN A 85 -11.13 -21.52 -4.95
N ASP A 86 -10.65 -22.07 -3.84
CA ASP A 86 -9.44 -22.89 -3.75
C ASP A 86 -9.77 -24.21 -3.05
#